data_AF-A0A2D5JQ17-F1
#
_entry.id   AF-A0A2D5JQ17-F1
#
_cell.length_a   1.000
_cell.length_b   1.000
_cell.length_c   1.000
_cell.angle_alpha   90.00
_cell.angle_beta   90.00
_cell.angle_gamma   90.00
#
_symmetry.space_group_name_H-M   'P 1'
#
loop_
_entity.id
_entity.type
_entity.pdbx_description
1 polymer ?
#
loop_
_entity_poly.entity_id
_entity_poly.type
_entity_poly.pdbx_seq_one_letter_code
_entity_poly.pdbx_strand_id
1 'polypeptide(L)' 'KGDKVYCEGRIKTRQWEQEGIKRYTTEIHVANMTFLSTKKETGAPATSSNETPSEITAQPKNSPIEDDLPF' A
#
# COMPACT_ATOMS: atom_id res chain seq x y z
N LYS A 1 0.24 -14.82 13.48
CA LYS A 1 -1.15 -14.92 14.04
C LYS A 1 -1.06 -14.48 15.49
N GLY A 2 -1.73 -13.38 15.86
CA GLY A 2 -1.65 -12.82 17.22
C GLY A 2 -1.01 -11.43 17.28
N ASP A 3 -0.44 -10.95 16.18
CA ASP A 3 0.10 -9.59 16.07
C ASP A 3 -1.02 -8.55 16.12
N LYS A 4 -0.76 -7.42 16.79
CA LYS A 4 -1.72 -6.32 16.85
C LYS A 4 -1.63 -5.51 15.57
N VAL A 5 -2.78 -5.21 15.00
CA VAL A 5 -2.91 -4.41 13.78
C VAL A 5 -4.08 -3.46 13.95
N TYR A 6 -3.89 -2.23 13.48
CA TYR A 6 -4.97 -1.28 13.27
C TYR A 6 -5.33 -1.32 11.79
N CYS A 7 -6.62 -1.47 11.50
CA CYS A 7 -7.14 -1.47 10.13
C CYS A 7 -8.18 -0.37 10.00
N GLU A 8 -8.05 0.45 8.96
CA GLU A 8 -8.99 1.50 8.59
C GLU A 8 -9.58 1.15 7.22
N GLY A 9 -10.89 1.36 7.04
CA GLY A 9 -11.54 1.07 5.78
C GLY A 9 -13.04 1.24 5.86
N ARG A 10 -13.75 0.66 4.89
CA ARG A 10 -15.21 0.70 4.80
C ARG A 10 -15.84 -0.64 5.10
N ILE A 11 -17.02 -0.61 5.72
CA ILE A 11 -17.84 -1.81 5.93
C ILE A 11 -18.66 -2.05 4.66
N LYS A 12 -18.65 -3.29 4.17
CA LYS A 12 -19.51 -3.72 3.07
C LYS A 12 -20.31 -4.94 3.50
N THR A 13 -21.62 -4.85 3.33
CA THR A 13 -22.51 -5.99 3.52
C THR A 13 -23.00 -6.45 2.15
N ARG A 14 -22.91 -7.76 1.88
CA ARG A 14 -23.50 -8.36 0.68
C ARG A 14 -24.48 -9.45 1.08
N GLN A 15 -25.61 -9.47 0.37
CA GLN A 15 -26.54 -10.58 0.42
C GLN A 15 -26.25 -11.49 -0.76
N TRP A 16 -26.28 -12.79 -0.52
CA TRP A 16 -26.17 -13.81 -1.56
C TRP A 16 -27.05 -15.00 -1.19
N GLU A 17 -27.33 -15.87 -2.16
CA GLU A 17 -28.18 -17.04 -1.96
C GLU A 17 -27.36 -18.31 -2.18
N GLN A 18 -27.53 -19.29 -1.29
CA GLN A 18 -26.98 -20.62 -1.48
C GLN A 18 -28.04 -21.65 -1.09
N GLU A 19 -28.35 -22.56 -2.02
CA GLU A 19 -29.34 -23.62 -1.83
C GLU A 19 -30.73 -23.08 -1.45
N GLY A 20 -31.13 -21.94 -2.03
CA GLY A 20 -32.42 -21.28 -1.72
C GLY A 20 -32.42 -20.46 -0.43
N ILE A 21 -31.32 -20.45 0.33
CA ILE A 21 -31.22 -19.74 1.61
C ILE A 21 -30.50 -18.41 1.40
N LYS A 22 -31.17 -17.31 1.73
CA LYS A 22 -30.54 -15.98 1.79
C LYS A 22 -29.51 -15.92 2.91
N ARG A 23 -28.29 -15.55 2.57
CA ARG A 23 -27.17 -15.34 3.50
C ARG A 23 -26.66 -13.91 3.40
N TYR A 24 -26.14 -13.43 4.52
CA TYR A 24 -25.55 -12.11 4.64
C TYR A 24 -24.09 -12.26 5.02
N THR A 25 -23.22 -11.47 4.40
CA THR A 25 -21.80 -11.44 4.70
C THR A 25 -21.39 -9.99 4.89
N THR A 26 -20.83 -9.70 6.05
CA THR A 26 -20.28 -8.39 6.39
C THR A 26 -18.76 -8.49 6.36
N GLU A 27 -18.13 -7.69 5.51
CA GLU A 27 -16.69 -7.65 5.30
C GLU A 27 -16.17 -6.22 5.55
N ILE A 28 -14.93 -6.11 6.03
CA ILE A 28 -14.23 -4.84 6.16
C ILE A 28 -13.25 -4.74 4.98
N HIS A 29 -13.53 -3.82 4.06
CA HIS A 29 -12.63 -3.51 2.96
C HIS A 29 -11.59 -2.51 3.44
N VAL A 30 -10.41 -3.01 3.77
CA VAL A 30 -9.30 -2.22 4.33
C VAL A 30 -8.72 -1.30 3.25
N ALA A 31 -8.59 -0.01 3.59
CA ALA A 31 -7.87 0.98 2.80
C ALA A 31 -6.45 1.18 3.33
N ASN A 32 -6.30 1.24 4.66
CA ASN A 32 -5.02 1.41 5.34
C ASN A 32 -4.85 0.38 6.45
N MET A 33 -3.62 -0.11 6.61
CA MET A 33 -3.25 -1.07 7.65
C MET A 33 -1.95 -0.65 8.32
N THR A 34 -1.98 -0.63 9.66
CA THR A 34 -0.82 -0.27 10.48
C THR A 34 -0.50 -1.40 11.45
N PHE A 35 0.73 -1.90 11.40
CA PHE A 35 1.21 -2.87 12.38
C PHE A 35 1.46 -2.16 13.71
N LEU A 36 0.83 -2.66 14.77
CA LEU A 36 1.02 -2.16 16.12
C LEU A 36 2.01 -3.08 16.82
N SER A 37 3.24 -2.60 17.03
CA SER A 37 4.20 -3.29 17.89
C SER A 37 3.65 -3.31 19.32
N THR A 38 3.46 -4.48 19.91
CA THR A 38 3.42 -4.57 21.37
C THR A 38 4.83 -4.23 21.84
N LYS A 39 4.98 -3.27 22.76
CA LYS A 39 6.23 -3.10 23.51
C LYS A 39 6.47 -4.37 24.32
N LYS A 40 7.00 -5.41 23.68
CA LYS A 40 7.83 -6.42 24.31
C LYS A 40 9.25 -6.11 23.88
N GLU A 41 9.69 -4.95 24.33
CA GLU A 41 11.03 -4.44 24.14
C GLU A 41 11.96 -5.15 25.13
N THR A 42 12.69 -6.11 24.60
CA THR A 42 14.15 -6.11 24.79
C THR A 42 14.79 -6.37 23.43
N GLY A 43 15.18 -5.28 22.75
CA GLY A 43 16.25 -5.27 21.76
C GLY A 43 15.86 -5.30 20.28
N ALA A 44 15.66 -4.12 19.68
CA ALA A 44 16.35 -3.65 18.46
C ALA A 44 15.53 -2.54 17.76
N PRO A 45 16.14 -1.43 17.33
CA PRO A 45 15.45 -0.41 16.53
C PRO A 45 15.34 -0.91 15.08
N ALA A 46 14.12 -1.18 14.61
CA ALA A 46 13.86 -1.36 13.20
C ALA A 46 13.69 0.02 12.55
N THR A 47 14.71 0.46 11.81
CA THR A 47 14.65 1.60 10.91
C THR A 47 13.66 1.30 9.78
N SER A 48 12.44 1.80 9.89
CA SER A 48 11.46 1.76 8.79
C SER A 48 11.81 2.84 7.77
N SER A 49 12.53 2.46 6.71
CA SER A 49 12.64 3.27 5.50
C SER A 49 11.33 3.14 4.73
N ASN A 50 10.54 4.21 4.75
CA ASN A 50 9.30 4.34 4.01
C ASN A 50 9.63 4.72 2.55
N GLU A 51 9.82 3.73 1.68
CA GLU A 51 9.94 3.97 0.24
C GLU A 51 8.56 4.31 -0.33
N THR A 52 8.45 5.53 -0.84
CA THR A 52 7.31 6.03 -1.61
C THR A 52 7.41 5.50 -3.05
N PRO A 53 6.33 5.02 -3.69
CA PRO A 53 6.36 4.76 -5.12
C PRO A 53 6.34 6.10 -5.85
N SER A 54 7.48 6.53 -6.39
CA SER A 54 7.53 7.65 -7.33
C SER A 54 7.03 7.18 -8.70
N GLU A 55 5.90 7.74 -9.09
CA GLU A 55 5.32 7.71 -10.43
C GLU A 55 6.27 8.44 -11.41
N ILE A 56 6.92 7.71 -12.32
CA ILE A 56 7.74 8.32 -13.37
C ILE A 56 6.86 8.49 -14.62
N THR A 57 6.31 9.70 -14.75
CA THR A 57 5.71 10.20 -15.99
C THR A 57 6.81 10.86 -16.85
N ALA A 58 6.96 10.36 -18.08
CA ALA A 58 7.50 10.98 -19.30
C ALA A 58 8.73 11.93 -19.24
N GLN A 59 9.82 11.52 -19.90
CA GLN A 59 10.79 12.44 -20.52
C GLN A 59 11.24 11.91 -21.90
N PRO A 60 11.25 12.77 -22.93
CA PRO A 60 12.32 12.74 -23.91
C PRO A 60 13.01 14.12 -24.00
N LYS A 61 14.27 14.06 -24.44
CA LYS A 61 15.16 15.14 -24.93
C LYS A 61 16.14 15.73 -23.91
N ASN A 62 17.35 15.18 -23.92
CA ASN A 62 18.57 15.90 -23.59
C ASN A 62 19.56 15.72 -24.76
N SER A 63 19.80 16.79 -25.51
CA SER A 63 21.10 17.06 -26.14
C SER A 63 21.13 18.52 -26.63
N PRO A 64 21.82 19.43 -25.91
CA PRO A 64 22.19 20.74 -26.44
C PRO A 64 23.25 20.55 -27.54
N ILE A 65 22.97 21.13 -28.71
CA ILE A 65 23.83 21.21 -29.88
C ILE A 65 24.93 22.23 -29.57
N GLU A 66 26.09 21.82 -29.05
CA GLU A 66 27.27 22.71 -28.93
C GLU A 66 28.57 21.88 -28.85
N ASP A 67 28.93 21.15 -29.91
CA ASP A 67 30.32 20.73 -30.07
C ASP A 67 30.70 20.62 -31.56
N ASP A 68 31.11 21.79 -32.07
CA ASP A 68 32.38 21.94 -32.79
C ASP A 68 32.60 21.13 -34.09
N LEU A 69 32.11 21.69 -35.20
CA LEU A 69 32.60 21.40 -36.55
C LEU A 69 32.79 22.71 -37.31
N PRO A 70 34.03 23.15 -37.51
CA PRO A 70 34.45 23.50 -38.88
C PRO A 70 35.89 23.09 -39.24
N PHE A 71 35.97 22.45 -40.42
CA PHE A 71 37.08 22.14 -41.33
C PHE A 71 38.30 21.36 -40.81
#